data_AF-Q2RNV4-F1
#
_entry.id   AF-Q2RNV4-F1
#
_cell.length_a   1.000
_cell.length_b   1.000
_cell.length_c   1.000
_cell.angle_alpha   90.00
_cell.angle_beta   90.00
_cell.angle_gamma   90.00
#
_symmetry.space_group_name_H-M   'P 1'
#
loop_
_entity.id
_entity.type
_entity.pdbx_description
1 polymer ?
#
loop_
_entity_poly.entity_id
_entity_poly.type
_entity_poly.pdbx_seq_one_letter_code
_entity_poly.pdbx_strand_id
1 'polypeptide(L)'
;MNGYDETVDLMVQDPEVDEGDEICDDTPDRLRGLWEALAYLEQEAQSVGGAEVGVLVGCTRIALEKRCGGYPPPEPGRPDLLH
;
A
#
# COMPACT_ATOMS: atom_id res chain seq x y z
N MET A 1 15.30 41.94 -36.74
CA MET A 1 14.96 40.51 -36.60
C MET A 1 15.46 40.05 -35.24
N ASN A 2 14.59 40.18 -34.23
CA ASN A 2 14.74 39.72 -32.85
C ASN A 2 13.42 38.96 -32.59
N GLY A 3 13.37 37.69 -32.18
CA GLY A 3 13.73 37.18 -30.85
C GLY A 3 12.43 36.98 -30.04
N TYR A 4 12.30 35.87 -29.29
CA TYR A 4 11.15 35.36 -28.50
C TYR A 4 10.16 34.52 -29.33
N ASP A 5 10.15 33.17 -29.29
CA ASP A 5 10.16 32.21 -28.17
C ASP A 5 8.89 32.24 -27.30
N GLU A 6 8.48 31.06 -26.83
CA GLU A 6 7.37 30.74 -25.90
C GLU A 6 5.93 30.79 -26.47
N THR A 7 5.07 29.80 -26.28
CA THR A 7 5.05 28.62 -25.41
C THR A 7 4.26 27.52 -26.11
N VAL A 8 4.84 26.33 -26.24
CA VAL A 8 4.03 25.10 -26.30
C VAL A 8 3.18 25.08 -25.04
N ASP A 9 1.87 25.08 -25.22
CA ASP A 9 0.88 24.83 -24.19
C ASP A 9 1.06 23.37 -23.73
N LEU A 10 2.13 23.15 -22.97
CA LEU A 10 2.30 21.97 -22.15
C LEU A 10 1.20 22.08 -21.11
N MET A 11 0.04 21.51 -21.45
CA MET A 11 -0.78 20.83 -20.48
C MET A 11 0.11 19.77 -19.83
N VAL A 12 0.90 20.21 -18.85
CA VAL A 12 1.36 19.39 -17.74
C VAL A 12 0.06 18.92 -17.10
N GLN A 13 -0.44 17.80 -17.61
CA GLN A 13 -1.31 16.96 -16.82
C GLN A 13 -0.46 16.60 -15.62
N ASP A 14 -0.70 17.30 -14.52
CA ASP A 14 -0.27 16.87 -13.21
C ASP A 14 -0.62 15.38 -13.12
N PRO A 15 0.36 14.48 -12.91
CA PRO A 15 0.03 13.14 -12.49
C PRO A 15 -0.41 13.23 -11.03
N GLU A 16 -1.56 13.85 -10.76
CA GLU A 16 -2.37 13.47 -9.61
C GLU A 16 -2.91 12.07 -9.90
N VAL A 17 -2.00 11.10 -9.79
CA VAL A 17 -2.34 9.71 -9.58
C VAL A 17 -2.83 9.63 -8.15
N ASP A 18 -4.05 10.10 -7.93
CA ASP A 18 -4.86 9.74 -6.79
C ASP A 18 -5.49 8.35 -7.05
N GLU A 19 -4.66 7.35 -7.35
CA GLU A 19 -5.06 5.93 -7.37
C GLU A 19 -5.23 5.37 -5.96
N GLY A 20 -5.13 6.25 -4.97
CA GLY A 20 -4.99 5.84 -3.61
C GLY A 20 -6.32 5.58 -2.92
N ASP A 21 -7.31 6.45 -3.13
CA ASP A 21 -8.56 6.38 -2.35
C ASP A 21 -9.41 5.16 -2.70
N GLU A 22 -9.23 4.60 -3.90
CA GLU A 22 -9.98 3.46 -4.39
C GLU A 22 -9.73 2.17 -3.57
N ILE A 23 -8.53 2.02 -2.97
CA ILE A 23 -8.20 0.83 -2.16
C ILE A 23 -9.01 0.79 -0.87
N CYS A 24 -9.31 1.94 -0.27
CA CYS A 24 -10.08 1.98 0.97
C CYS A 24 -11.60 1.97 0.74
N ASP A 25 -12.04 2.31 -0.46
CA ASP A 25 -13.44 2.18 -0.92
C ASP A 25 -13.82 0.72 -1.27
N ASP A 26 -12.84 -0.19 -1.25
CA ASP A 26 -13.07 -1.62 -1.44
C ASP A 26 -13.95 -2.23 -0.35
N THR A 27 -14.58 -3.36 -0.68
CA THR A 27 -15.37 -4.10 0.30
C THR A 27 -14.48 -4.53 1.48
N PRO A 28 -15.00 -4.56 2.72
CA PRO A 28 -14.24 -4.99 3.90
C PRO A 28 -13.58 -6.35 3.75
N ASP A 29 -14.19 -7.26 2.98
CA ASP A 29 -13.64 -8.58 2.67
C ASP A 29 -12.40 -8.51 1.75
N ARG A 30 -12.38 -7.60 0.77
CA ARG A 30 -11.24 -7.39 -0.12
C ARG A 30 -10.07 -6.76 0.63
N LEU A 31 -10.33 -5.77 1.49
CA LEU A 31 -9.34 -5.20 2.40
C LEU A 31 -8.75 -6.25 3.36
N ARG A 32 -9.59 -7.11 3.93
CA ARG A 32 -9.13 -8.24 4.76
C ARG A 32 -8.21 -9.18 3.98
N GLY A 33 -8.61 -9.57 2.76
CA GLY A 33 -7.79 -10.44 1.91
C GLY A 33 -6.43 -9.83 1.55
N LEU A 34 -6.37 -8.51 1.34
CA LEU A 34 -5.10 -7.79 1.11
C LEU A 34 -4.19 -7.85 2.33
N TRP A 35 -4.73 -7.66 3.53
CA TRP A 35 -3.93 -7.79 4.75
C TRP A 35 -3.41 -9.21 4.97
N GLU A 36 -4.25 -10.23 4.76
CA GLU A 36 -3.84 -11.63 4.86
C GLU A 36 -2.73 -11.96 3.86
N ALA A 37 -2.85 -11.48 2.62
CA ALA A 37 -1.83 -11.66 1.60
C ALA A 37 -0.51 -10.96 1.96
N LEU A 38 -0.55 -9.73 2.47
CA LEU A 38 0.64 -9.01 2.92
C LEU A 38 1.31 -9.72 4.11
N ALA A 39 0.54 -10.19 5.09
CA ALA A 39 1.07 -10.92 6.24
C ALA A 39 1.74 -12.25 5.82
N TYR A 40 1.13 -12.98 4.88
CA TYR A 40 1.71 -14.19 4.32
C TYR A 40 3.03 -13.89 3.57
N LEU A 41 3.04 -12.87 2.71
CA LEU A 41 4.24 -12.49 1.95
C LEU A 41 5.38 -12.01 2.86
N GLU A 42 5.06 -11.30 3.94
CA GLU A 42 6.04 -10.89 4.94
C GLU A 42 6.72 -12.11 5.59
N GLN A 43 5.91 -13.09 6.00
CA GLN A 43 6.41 -14.33 6.61
C GLN A 43 7.20 -15.20 5.62
N GLU A 44 6.74 -15.32 4.38
CA GLU A 44 7.43 -16.08 3.34
C GLU A 44 8.76 -15.43 2.97
N ALA A 45 8.81 -14.09 2.86
CA ALA A 45 10.05 -13.37 2.63
C ALA A 45 11.06 -13.63 3.76
N GLN A 46 10.62 -13.66 5.02
CA GLN A 46 11.48 -14.00 6.15
C GLN A 46 11.96 -15.47 6.09
N SER A 47 11.11 -16.41 5.66
CA SER A 47 11.43 -17.84 5.63
C SER A 47 12.52 -18.20 4.62
N VAL A 48 12.58 -17.47 3.49
CA VAL A 48 13.59 -17.66 2.43
C VAL A 48 14.83 -16.78 2.59
N GLY A 49 14.95 -16.04 3.69
CA GLY A 49 16.08 -15.15 3.96
C GLY A 49 16.01 -13.78 3.25
N GLY A 50 14.86 -13.39 2.72
CA GLY A 50 14.58 -12.08 2.12
C GLY A 50 14.12 -11.04 3.14
N ALA A 51 14.94 -10.76 4.15
CA ALA A 51 14.57 -9.88 5.27
C ALA A 51 14.19 -8.46 4.82
N GLU A 52 14.91 -7.89 3.85
CA GLU A 52 14.64 -6.56 3.31
C GLU A 52 13.28 -6.50 2.59
N VAL A 53 12.94 -7.58 1.86
CA VAL A 53 11.63 -7.72 1.21
C VAL A 53 10.53 -7.83 2.27
N GLY A 54 10.75 -8.62 3.32
CA GLY A 54 9.83 -8.71 4.46
C GLY A 54 9.57 -7.35 5.10
N VAL A 55 10.60 -6.53 5.29
CA VAL A 55 10.46 -5.15 5.81
C VAL A 55 9.61 -4.28 4.88
N LEU A 56 9.84 -4.32 3.57
CA LEU A 56 9.04 -3.54 2.61
C LEU A 56 7.56 -3.96 2.61
N VAL A 57 7.28 -5.26 2.69
CA VAL A 57 5.92 -5.78 2.79
C VAL A 57 5.26 -5.35 4.11
N GLY A 58 5.99 -5.43 5.23
CA GLY A 58 5.52 -4.92 6.52
C GLY A 58 5.22 -3.41 6.50
N CYS A 59 6.07 -2.61 5.85
CA CYS A 59 5.81 -1.18 5.64
C CYS A 59 4.53 -0.94 4.84
N THR A 60 4.27 -1.75 3.82
CA THR A 60 3.06 -1.66 3.00
C THR A 60 1.81 -1.96 3.82
N ARG A 61 1.87 -2.98 4.70
CA ARG A 61 0.79 -3.33 5.63
C ARG A 61 0.44 -2.18 6.58
N ILE A 62 1.46 -1.52 7.16
CA ILE A 62 1.29 -0.36 8.03
C ILE A 62 0.71 0.84 7.26
N ALA A 63 1.15 1.06 6.02
CA ALA A 63 0.61 2.12 5.18
C ALA A 63 -0.89 1.89 4.87
N LEU A 64 -1.27 0.65 4.57
CA LEU A 64 -2.66 0.26 4.33
C LEU A 64 -3.53 0.47 5.59
N GLU A 65 -3.03 0.09 6.77
CA GLU A 65 -3.70 0.32 8.06
C GLU A 65 -3.95 1.81 8.32
N LYS A 66 -2.91 2.64 8.18
CA LYS A 66 -3.02 4.09 8.38
C LYS A 66 -3.99 4.74 7.41
N ARG A 67 -4.09 4.20 6.20
CA ARG A 67 -4.92 4.75 5.14
C ARG A 67 -6.39 4.40 5.32
N CYS A 68 -6.71 3.12 5.53
CA CYS A 68 -8.09 2.65 5.54
C CYS A 68 -8.71 2.56 6.94
N GLY A 69 -7.95 2.86 8.00
CA GLY A 69 -8.47 3.04 9.36
C GLY A 69 -9.03 1.77 10.02
N GLY A 70 -8.78 0.60 9.46
CA GLY A 70 -9.26 -0.68 10.00
C GLY A 70 -8.15 -1.46 10.73
N TYR A 71 -8.58 -2.36 11.62
CA TYR A 71 -7.68 -3.23 12.36
C TYR A 71 -7.15 -4.35 11.45
N PRO A 72 -5.82 -4.52 11.32
CA PRO A 72 -5.27 -5.64 10.59
C PRO A 72 -5.73 -6.96 11.24
N PRO A 73 -5.92 -8.04 10.47
CA PRO A 73 -6.16 -9.36 11.01
C PRO A 73 -5.01 -9.77 11.94
N PRO A 74 -5.29 -10.56 12.99
CA PRO A 74 -4.28 -10.99 13.94
C PRO A 74 -3.11 -11.67 13.23
N GLU A 75 -1.90 -11.40 13.69
CA GLU A 75 -0.67 -11.95 13.10
C GLU A 75 -0.76 -13.49 13.02
N PRO A 76 -0.29 -14.12 11.92
CA PRO A 76 -0.30 -15.57 11.79
C PRO A 76 0.44 -16.22 12.97
N GLY A 77 -0.32 -16.94 13.82
CA GLY A 77 0.21 -17.62 15.02
C GLY A 77 0.07 -16.86 16.33
N ARG A 78 -0.51 -15.65 16.34
CA ARG A 78 -0.89 -14.96 17.56
C ARG A 78 -2.34 -15.33 17.90
N PRO A 79 -2.59 -16.10 18.99
CA PRO A 79 -3.97 -16.37 19.38
C PRO A 79 -4.67 -15.04 19.70
N ASP A 80 -5.90 -14.89 19.23
CA ASP A 80 -6.79 -13.78 19.60
C ASP A 80 -6.94 -13.75 21.12
N LEU A 81 -6.14 -12.92 21.78
CA LEU A 81 -6.33 -12.57 23.19
C LEU A 81 -7.31 -11.39 23.24
N LEU A 82 -8.55 -11.64 22.82
CA LEU A 82 -9.67 -10.75 23.08
C LEU A 82 -10.38 -11.22 24.34
N HIS A 83 -10.37 -10.33 25.35
CA HIS A 83 -10.96 -10.48 26.67
C HIS A 83 -12.03 -9.42 26.87
#